data_AF-A0A7L3EN13-F1
#
_entry.id   AF-A0A7L3EN13-F1
#
_cell.length_a   1.000
_cell.length_b   1.000
_cell.length_c   1.000
_cell.angle_alpha   90.00
_cell.angle_beta   90.00
_cell.angle_gamma   90.00
#
_symmetry.space_group_name_H-M   'P 1'
#
loop_
_entity.id
_entity.type
_entity.pdbx_description
1 polymer ?
#
loop_
_entity_poly.entity_id
_entity_poly.type
_entity_poly.pdbx_seq_one_letter_code
_entity_poly.pdbx_strand_id
1 'polypeptide(L)'
;QIEQRIEPAKRAAHSVSKRLQACLQGPCGSEMDKRVKKLPLMALSTAMAESFKELDTESSLGKALEMGCCIQTSLAKIVAEFEIALEHYVLQPLNKLSEEELPIILKRKKTLQKLISDWNTIKSRLNQAAKSSSNSTGAAAGPGASSAANKLEILKEE
;
A
#
# COMPACT_ATOMS: atom_id res chain seq x y z
N GLN A 1 -1.78 -2.27 20.91
CA GLN A 1 -0.78 -3.19 20.31
C GLN A 1 -0.92 -3.29 18.78
N ILE A 2 -2.13 -3.50 18.23
CA ILE A 2 -2.35 -3.62 16.77
C ILE A 2 -1.96 -2.35 16.00
N GLU A 3 -2.33 -1.17 16.49
CA GLU A 3 -2.05 0.11 15.80
C GLU A 3 -0.58 0.48 15.67
N GLN A 4 0.31 -0.11 16.47
CA GLN A 4 1.77 0.10 16.38
C GLN A 4 2.39 -0.75 15.27
N ARG A 5 1.67 -1.77 14.76
CA ARG A 5 2.15 -2.70 13.73
C ARG A 5 1.92 -2.19 12.30
N ILE A 6 1.09 -1.16 12.13
CA ILE A 6 0.71 -0.62 10.81
C ILE A 6 1.91 -0.01 10.08
N GLU A 7 2.70 0.84 10.76
CA GLU A 7 3.85 1.50 10.14
C GLU A 7 4.98 0.51 9.75
N PRO A 8 5.36 -0.47 10.63
CA PRO A 8 6.25 -1.55 10.22
C PRO A 8 5.71 -2.38 9.05
N ALA A 9 4.42 -2.72 9.04
CA ALA A 9 3.81 -3.48 7.95
C ALA A 9 3.87 -2.72 6.61
N LYS A 10 3.58 -1.42 6.62
CA LYS A 10 3.68 -0.57 5.42
C LYS A 10 5.10 -0.57 4.86
N ARG A 11 6.10 -0.34 5.72
CA ARG A 11 7.52 -0.34 5.31
C ARG A 11 7.96 -1.69 4.77
N ALA A 12 7.55 -2.79 5.42
CA ALA A 12 7.86 -4.14 4.96
C ALA A 12 7.24 -4.41 3.58
N ALA A 13 5.94 -4.13 3.39
CA ALA A 13 5.25 -4.31 2.11
C ALA A 13 5.91 -3.50 0.99
N HIS A 14 6.19 -2.23 1.23
CA HIS A 14 6.89 -1.37 0.26
C HIS A 14 8.30 -1.88 -0.07
N SER A 15 9.08 -2.24 0.95
CA SER A 15 10.45 -2.74 0.76
C SER A 15 10.49 -4.04 -0.03
N VAL A 16 9.59 -4.99 0.29
CA VAL A 16 9.51 -6.28 -0.41
C VAL A 16 9.04 -6.07 -1.85
N SER A 17 8.01 -5.26 -2.07
CA SER A 17 7.51 -4.92 -3.41
C SER A 17 8.63 -4.33 -4.28
N LYS A 18 9.34 -3.32 -3.76
CA LYS A 18 10.45 -2.67 -4.50
C LYS A 18 11.58 -3.63 -4.83
N ARG A 19 11.95 -4.53 -3.91
CA ARG A 19 13.02 -5.52 -4.13
C ARG A 19 12.59 -6.61 -5.12
N LEU A 20 11.38 -7.13 -5.00
CA LEU A 20 10.83 -8.11 -5.95
C LEU A 20 10.75 -7.53 -7.36
N GLN A 21 10.31 -6.27 -7.50
CA GLN A 21 10.27 -5.58 -8.80
C GLN A 21 11.66 -5.49 -9.45
N ALA A 22 12.72 -5.32 -8.65
CA ALA A 22 14.10 -5.26 -9.15
C ALA A 22 14.67 -6.64 -9.55
N CYS A 23 14.02 -7.74 -9.16
CA CYS A 23 14.37 -9.09 -9.59
C CYS A 23 13.76 -9.45 -10.96
N LEU A 24 12.76 -8.70 -11.42
CA LEU A 24 12.12 -8.95 -12.71
C LEU A 24 13.02 -8.45 -13.85
N GLN A 25 13.14 -9.25 -14.90
CA GLN A 25 13.91 -8.96 -16.10
C GLN A 25 13.02 -8.40 -17.21
N GLY A 26 11.76 -8.85 -17.27
CA GLY A 26 10.77 -8.38 -18.23
C GLY A 26 10.16 -7.02 -17.86
N PRO A 27 9.68 -6.24 -18.85
CA PRO A 27 8.99 -4.99 -18.57
C PRO A 27 7.68 -5.24 -17.80
N CYS A 28 7.51 -4.58 -16.66
CA CYS A 28 6.29 -4.66 -15.83
C CYS A 28 5.05 -4.19 -16.62
N GLY A 29 3.88 -4.79 -16.37
CA GLY A 29 2.61 -4.44 -17.03
C GLY A 29 2.51 -4.78 -18.52
N SER A 30 3.39 -5.63 -19.05
CA SER A 30 3.38 -6.05 -20.45
C SER A 30 2.78 -7.44 -20.63
N GLU A 31 2.01 -7.61 -21.71
CA GLU A 31 1.53 -8.93 -22.16
C GLU A 31 2.66 -9.92 -22.44
N MET A 32 2.32 -11.22 -22.37
CA MET A 32 3.24 -12.34 -22.55
C MET A 32 4.21 -12.18 -23.72
N ASP A 33 3.69 -11.97 -24.93
CA ASP A 33 4.50 -11.89 -26.15
C ASP A 33 5.54 -10.76 -26.08
N LYS A 34 5.14 -9.60 -25.56
CA LYS A 34 6.03 -8.44 -25.39
C LYS A 34 7.08 -8.71 -24.31
N ARG A 35 6.70 -9.38 -23.23
CA ARG A 35 7.61 -9.72 -22.13
C ARG A 35 8.69 -10.70 -22.58
N VAL A 36 8.29 -11.81 -23.19
CA VAL A 36 9.21 -12.86 -23.69
C VAL A 36 10.23 -12.27 -24.65
N LYS A 37 9.79 -11.45 -25.62
CA LYS A 37 10.69 -10.83 -26.62
C LYS A 37 11.72 -9.87 -26.02
N LYS A 38 11.47 -9.34 -24.82
CA LYS A 38 12.38 -8.41 -24.13
C LYS A 38 13.33 -9.10 -23.15
N LEU A 39 13.13 -10.40 -22.89
CA LEU A 39 14.03 -11.15 -22.01
C LEU A 39 15.38 -11.40 -22.71
N PRO A 40 16.51 -11.25 -22.00
CA PRO A 40 17.84 -11.58 -22.53
C PRO A 40 17.95 -13.03 -23.02
N LEU A 41 17.19 -13.94 -22.40
CA LEU A 41 17.09 -15.36 -22.78
C LEU A 41 16.58 -15.53 -24.22
N MET A 42 15.59 -14.74 -24.63
CA MET A 42 15.05 -14.77 -25.99
C MET A 42 16.04 -14.17 -27.00
N ALA A 43 16.76 -13.10 -26.62
CA ALA A 43 17.82 -12.54 -27.44
C ALA A 43 18.97 -13.55 -27.66
N LEU A 44 19.39 -14.25 -26.61
CA LEU A 44 20.40 -15.31 -26.70
C LEU A 44 19.93 -16.47 -27.58
N SER A 45 18.67 -16.91 -27.42
CA SER A 45 18.08 -17.93 -28.28
C SER A 45 18.09 -17.53 -29.75
N THR A 46 17.82 -16.26 -30.05
CA THR A 46 17.83 -15.73 -31.43
C THR A 46 19.25 -15.76 -32.01
N ALA A 47 20.25 -15.34 -31.24
CA ALA A 47 21.65 -15.39 -31.65
C ALA A 47 22.14 -16.83 -31.89
N MET A 48 21.75 -17.79 -31.04
CA MET A 48 22.03 -19.21 -31.25
C MET A 48 21.40 -19.72 -32.54
N ALA A 49 20.14 -19.33 -32.80
CA ALA A 49 19.40 -19.71 -33.99
C ALA A 49 20.01 -19.19 -35.30
N GLU A 50 20.56 -17.98 -35.27
CA GLU A 50 21.29 -17.42 -36.40
C GLU A 50 22.63 -18.15 -36.60
N SER A 51 23.34 -18.43 -35.50
CA SER A 51 24.66 -19.06 -35.54
C SER A 51 24.62 -20.48 -36.10
N PHE A 52 23.67 -21.34 -35.68
CA PHE A 52 23.67 -22.73 -36.16
C PHE A 52 23.19 -22.89 -37.61
N LYS A 53 22.50 -21.90 -38.19
CA LYS A 53 22.11 -21.91 -39.61
C LYS A 53 23.31 -21.78 -40.55
N GLU A 54 24.40 -21.22 -40.05
CA GLU A 54 25.65 -21.06 -40.78
C GLU A 54 26.56 -22.30 -40.67
N LEU A 55 26.20 -23.27 -39.83
CA LEU A 55 26.95 -24.50 -39.61
C LEU A 55 26.42 -25.65 -40.47
N ASP A 56 27.29 -26.62 -40.74
CA ASP A 56 26.90 -27.89 -41.34
C ASP A 56 25.88 -28.62 -40.45
N THR A 57 24.88 -29.24 -41.07
CA THR A 57 23.76 -29.89 -40.35
C THR A 57 24.19 -31.08 -39.51
N GLU A 58 25.34 -31.71 -39.81
CA GLU A 58 25.89 -32.80 -39.01
C GLU A 58 26.89 -32.33 -37.94
N SER A 59 27.16 -31.03 -37.85
CA SER A 59 28.04 -30.44 -36.84
C SER A 59 27.52 -30.67 -35.42
N SER A 60 28.34 -31.27 -34.56
CA SER A 60 28.05 -31.42 -33.13
C SER A 60 27.82 -30.06 -32.45
N LEU A 61 28.52 -29.01 -32.88
CA LEU A 61 28.30 -27.65 -32.37
C LEU A 61 26.96 -27.09 -32.82
N GLY A 62 26.58 -27.33 -34.08
CA GLY A 62 25.26 -26.94 -34.61
C GLY A 62 24.12 -27.57 -33.82
N LYS A 63 24.20 -28.89 -33.59
CA LYS A 63 23.23 -29.63 -32.77
C LYS A 63 23.18 -29.11 -31.32
N ALA A 64 24.33 -28.78 -30.73
CA ALA A 64 24.39 -28.21 -29.39
C ALA A 64 23.73 -26.82 -29.31
N LEU A 65 23.95 -25.96 -30.31
CA LEU A 65 23.33 -24.63 -30.40
C LEU A 65 21.83 -24.72 -30.69
N GLU A 66 21.38 -25.67 -31.50
CA GLU A 66 19.96 -25.93 -31.74
C GLU A 66 19.24 -26.33 -30.45
N MET A 67 19.81 -27.29 -29.71
CA MET A 67 19.29 -27.68 -28.40
C MET A 67 19.27 -26.49 -27.42
N GLY A 68 20.36 -25.71 -27.39
CA GLY A 68 20.47 -24.50 -26.58
C GLY A 68 19.39 -23.47 -26.92
N CYS A 69 19.14 -23.22 -28.20
CA CYS A 69 18.08 -22.34 -28.69
C CYS A 69 16.71 -22.79 -28.17
N CYS A 70 16.35 -24.07 -28.34
CA CYS A 70 15.09 -24.61 -27.87
C CYS A 70 14.92 -24.47 -26.34
N ILE A 71 15.97 -24.76 -25.58
CA ILE A 71 15.98 -24.62 -24.12
C ILE A 71 15.81 -23.15 -23.72
N GLN A 72 16.56 -22.23 -24.33
CA GLN A 72 16.49 -20.80 -23.99
C GLN A 72 15.15 -20.17 -24.36
N THR A 73 14.58 -20.53 -25.51
CA THR A 73 13.21 -20.11 -25.89
C THR A 73 12.18 -20.59 -24.86
N SER A 74 12.28 -21.85 -24.41
CA SER A 74 11.38 -22.39 -23.40
C SER A 74 11.54 -21.68 -22.06
N LEU A 75 12.80 -21.48 -21.62
CA LEU A 75 13.10 -20.80 -20.36
C LEU A 75 12.63 -19.34 -20.37
N ALA A 76 12.75 -18.62 -21.49
CA ALA A 76 12.22 -17.26 -21.63
C ALA A 76 10.69 -17.21 -21.41
N LYS A 77 9.94 -18.19 -21.93
CA LYS A 77 8.49 -18.27 -21.74
C LYS A 77 8.14 -18.56 -20.28
N ILE A 78 8.81 -19.53 -19.66
CA ILE A 78 8.61 -19.87 -18.24
C ILE A 78 8.91 -18.67 -17.34
N VAL A 79 9.99 -17.94 -17.60
CA VAL A 79 10.34 -16.73 -16.85
C VAL A 79 9.26 -15.66 -17.04
N ALA A 80 8.81 -15.40 -18.27
CA ALA A 80 7.76 -14.40 -18.50
C ALA A 80 6.44 -14.76 -17.79
N GLU A 81 6.02 -16.03 -17.83
CA GLU A 81 4.85 -16.54 -17.08
C GLU A 81 4.99 -16.34 -15.59
N PHE A 82 6.14 -16.73 -15.03
CA PHE A 82 6.46 -16.53 -13.62
C PHE A 82 6.39 -15.04 -13.24
N GLU A 83 7.01 -14.16 -14.03
CA GLU A 83 7.04 -12.73 -13.73
C GLU A 83 5.65 -12.09 -13.80
N ILE A 84 4.80 -12.49 -14.76
CA ILE A 84 3.41 -12.02 -14.86
C ILE A 84 2.61 -12.48 -13.64
N ALA A 85 2.74 -13.74 -13.26
CA ALA A 85 2.06 -14.28 -12.08
C ALA A 85 2.54 -13.58 -10.79
N LEU A 86 3.85 -13.43 -10.62
CA LEU A 86 4.44 -12.74 -9.46
C LEU A 86 3.99 -11.28 -9.39
N GLU A 87 3.91 -10.60 -10.53
CA GLU A 87 3.40 -9.24 -10.61
C GLU A 87 1.95 -9.14 -10.15
N HIS A 88 1.08 -10.00 -10.69
CA HIS A 88 -0.34 -9.94 -10.42
C HIS A 88 -0.70 -10.40 -8.99
N TYR A 89 -0.13 -11.53 -8.55
CA TYR A 89 -0.53 -12.16 -7.30
C TYR A 89 0.26 -11.68 -6.08
N VAL A 90 1.40 -11.00 -6.27
CA VAL A 90 2.25 -10.55 -5.17
C VAL A 90 2.53 -9.05 -5.22
N LEU A 91 3.12 -8.55 -6.31
CA LEU A 91 3.52 -7.13 -6.38
C LEU A 91 2.32 -6.19 -6.32
N GLN A 92 1.27 -6.44 -7.12
CA GLN A 92 0.07 -5.61 -7.13
C GLN A 92 -0.61 -5.56 -5.75
N PRO A 93 -0.87 -6.70 -5.05
CA PRO A 93 -1.40 -6.67 -3.69
C PRO A 93 -0.50 -5.97 -2.67
N LEU A 94 0.82 -6.18 -2.71
CA LEU A 94 1.74 -5.50 -1.79
C LEU A 94 1.78 -4.00 -2.02
N ASN A 95 1.76 -3.56 -3.28
CA ASN A 95 1.74 -2.15 -3.64
C ASN A 95 0.42 -1.48 -3.21
N LYS A 96 -0.72 -2.12 -3.48
CA LYS A 96 -2.03 -1.64 -3.00
C LYS A 96 -2.06 -1.52 -1.48
N LEU A 97 -1.53 -2.53 -0.78
CA LEU A 97 -1.45 -2.51 0.67
C LEU A 97 -0.58 -1.35 1.20
N SER A 98 0.60 -1.12 0.60
CA SER A 98 1.54 -0.10 1.08
C SER A 98 1.18 1.33 0.69
N GLU A 99 0.65 1.54 -0.52
CA GLU A 99 0.42 2.87 -1.09
C GLU A 99 -1.03 3.37 -0.91
N GLU A 100 -2.00 2.47 -0.71
CA GLU A 100 -3.41 2.84 -0.59
C GLU A 100 -3.98 2.48 0.79
N GLU A 101 -4.07 1.19 1.11
CA GLU A 101 -4.84 0.71 2.26
C GLU A 101 -4.24 1.15 3.61
N LEU A 102 -2.94 0.90 3.85
CA LEU A 102 -2.29 1.28 5.10
C LEU A 102 -2.23 2.81 5.30
N PRO A 103 -1.91 3.63 4.29
CA PRO A 103 -2.02 5.09 4.38
C PRO A 103 -3.42 5.59 4.76
N ILE A 104 -4.48 5.00 4.20
CA ILE A 104 -5.87 5.34 4.56
C ILE A 104 -6.13 5.04 6.04
N ILE A 105 -5.72 3.87 6.52
CA ILE A 105 -5.88 3.48 7.93
C ILE A 105 -5.11 4.45 8.84
N LEU A 106 -3.87 4.82 8.49
CA LEU A 106 -3.08 5.78 9.25
C LEU A 106 -3.75 7.16 9.32
N LYS A 107 -4.34 7.63 8.21
CA LYS A 107 -5.09 8.89 8.17
C LYS A 107 -6.32 8.85 9.06
N ARG A 108 -7.08 7.74 9.03
CA ARG A 108 -8.25 7.54 9.90
C ARG A 108 -7.85 7.50 11.38
N LYS A 109 -6.76 6.79 11.72
CA LYS A 109 -6.19 6.77 13.08
C LYS A 109 -5.86 8.18 13.57
N LYS A 110 -5.17 9.00 12.75
CA LYS A 110 -4.84 10.38 13.12
C LYS A 110 -6.10 11.22 13.37
N THR A 111 -7.11 11.06 12.54
CA THR A 111 -8.40 11.75 12.69
C THR A 111 -9.11 11.34 13.97
N LEU A 112 -9.14 10.04 14.27
CA LEU A 112 -9.73 9.51 15.50
C LEU A 112 -9.02 10.07 16.75
N GLN A 113 -7.69 10.11 16.76
CA GLN A 113 -6.92 10.68 17.87
C GLN A 113 -7.26 12.17 18.12
N LYS A 114 -7.47 12.94 17.04
CA LYS A 114 -7.94 14.32 17.14
C LYS A 114 -9.32 14.40 17.78
N LEU A 115 -10.29 13.63 17.28
CA LEU A 115 -11.66 13.62 17.82
C LEU A 115 -11.71 13.21 19.31
N ILE A 116 -10.88 12.24 19.72
CA ILE A 116 -10.75 11.86 21.13
C ILE A 116 -10.22 13.03 21.97
N SER A 117 -9.22 13.76 21.47
CA SER A 117 -8.67 14.94 22.15
C SER A 117 -9.70 16.07 22.28
N ASP A 118 -10.43 16.35 21.19
CA ASP A 118 -11.48 17.37 21.16
C ASP A 118 -12.62 17.01 22.14
N TRP A 119 -13.06 15.75 22.15
CA TRP A 119 -14.06 15.23 23.10
C TRP A 119 -13.61 15.39 24.55
N ASN A 120 -12.37 15.02 24.87
CA ASN A 120 -11.82 15.17 26.22
C ASN A 120 -11.76 16.65 26.65
N THR A 121 -11.47 17.56 25.71
CA THR A 121 -11.46 19.00 25.95
C THR A 121 -12.86 19.52 26.29
N ILE A 122 -13.87 19.13 25.51
CA ILE A 122 -15.29 19.50 25.75
C ILE A 122 -15.76 18.94 27.09
N LYS A 123 -15.48 17.66 27.36
CA LYS A 123 -15.85 17.00 28.61
C LYS A 123 -15.23 17.70 29.83
N SER A 124 -13.96 18.11 29.74
CA SER A 124 -13.28 18.86 30.81
C SER A 124 -13.94 20.22 31.06
N ARG A 125 -14.24 20.98 29.99
CA ARG A 125 -14.94 22.27 30.09
C ARG A 125 -16.32 22.14 30.71
N LEU A 126 -17.10 21.13 30.30
CA LEU A 126 -18.42 20.85 30.87
C LEU A 126 -18.33 20.55 32.37
N ASN A 127 -17.38 19.71 32.78
CA ASN A 127 -17.17 19.38 34.19
C ASN A 127 -16.75 20.60 35.03
N GLN A 128 -15.96 21.51 34.46
CA GLN A 128 -15.60 22.78 35.12
C GLN A 128 -16.80 23.73 35.24
N ALA A 129 -17.61 23.85 34.19
CA ALA A 129 -18.84 24.64 34.21
C ALA A 129 -19.85 24.11 35.25
N ALA A 130 -20.03 22.79 35.33
CA ALA A 130 -20.89 22.16 36.33
C ALA A 130 -20.42 22.44 37.77
N LYS A 131 -19.11 22.32 38.04
CA LYS A 131 -18.53 22.60 39.37
C LYS A 131 -18.56 24.08 39.76
N SER A 132 -18.42 24.98 38.79
CA SER A 132 -18.53 26.42 39.06
C SER A 132 -19.98 26.83 39.29
N SER A 133 -20.95 26.22 38.57
CA SER A 133 -22.38 26.43 38.80
C SER A 133 -22.86 25.91 40.16
N SER A 134 -22.26 24.86 40.71
CA SER A 134 -22.59 24.38 42.07
C SER A 134 -22.00 25.23 43.19
N ASN A 135 -20.96 26.04 42.90
CA ASN A 135 -20.37 26.96 43.86
C ASN A 135 -21.02 28.35 43.84
N SER A 136 -21.77 28.71 42.79
CA SER A 136 -22.44 30.01 42.69
C SER A 136 -23.84 30.07 43.33
N THR A 137 -24.37 28.95 43.84
CA THR A 137 -25.64 28.93 44.60
C THR A 137 -25.45 29.18 46.11
N GLY A 138 -24.23 29.45 46.56
CA GLY A 138 -23.89 29.66 47.98
C GLY A 138 -23.75 31.12 48.45
N ALA A 139 -23.92 32.12 47.58
CA ALA A 139 -23.75 33.53 48.00
C ALA A 139 -24.61 34.49 47.17
N ALA A 140 -25.89 34.64 47.55
CA ALA A 140 -26.64 35.89 47.52
C ALA A 140 -28.14 35.60 47.76
N ALA A 141 -28.55 35.59 49.03
CA ALA A 141 -29.94 35.93 49.36
C ALA A 141 -30.10 37.44 49.09
N GLY A 142 -30.57 37.78 47.89
CA GLY A 142 -30.87 39.15 47.48
C GLY A 142 -31.95 39.15 46.38
N PRO A 143 -33.05 39.90 46.52
CA PRO A 143 -34.22 39.75 45.66
C PRO A 143 -33.97 40.44 44.31
N GLY A 144 -33.72 39.65 43.25
CA GLY A 144 -33.65 40.17 41.90
C GLY A 144 -32.88 39.26 40.93
N ALA A 145 -33.45 38.10 40.56
CA ALA A 145 -32.81 37.23 39.56
C ALA A 145 -33.83 36.55 38.64
N SER A 146 -34.52 37.34 37.82
CA SER A 146 -35.35 36.83 36.71
C SER A 146 -34.57 36.67 35.39
N SER A 147 -33.27 37.03 35.33
CA SER A 147 -32.54 37.07 34.05
C SER A 147 -31.69 35.82 33.74
N ALA A 148 -31.54 34.86 34.65
CA ALA A 148 -30.66 33.69 34.44
C ALA A 148 -31.36 32.51 33.74
N ALA A 149 -32.69 32.43 33.77
CA ALA A 149 -33.43 31.34 33.14
C ALA A 149 -33.43 31.42 31.60
N ASN A 150 -33.33 32.63 31.01
CA ASN A 150 -33.46 32.83 29.57
C ASN A 150 -32.23 32.48 28.73
N LYS A 151 -31.08 32.14 29.33
CA LYS A 151 -29.87 31.78 28.57
C LYS A 151 -29.70 30.28 28.31
N LEU A 152 -30.51 29.42 28.94
CA LEU A 152 -30.42 27.97 28.75
C LEU A 152 -31.18 27.47 27.51
N GLU A 153 -32.12 28.27 26.99
CA GLU A 153 -32.98 27.86 25.87
C GLU A 153 -32.33 28.10 24.49
N ILE A 154 -31.36 29.03 24.40
CA ILE A 154 -30.74 29.43 23.12
C ILE A 154 -29.69 28.41 22.62
N LEU A 155 -29.22 27.48 23.45
CA LEU A 155 -28.18 26.50 23.07
C LEU A 155 -28.71 25.11 22.69
N LYS A 156 -30.03 24.96 22.53
CA LYS A 156 -30.63 23.67 22.18
C LYS A 156 -31.06 23.56 20.71
N GLU A 157 -30.87 24.61 19.91
CA GLU A 157 -31.33 24.67 18.50
C GLU A 157 -30.26 24.99 17.44
N GLU A 158 -28.95 24.85 17.71
CA GLU A 158 -27.92 24.84 16.66
C GLU A 158 -26.99 23.62 16.73
#